data_AF-A0A956HYM8-F1
#
_entry.id   AF-A0A956HYM8-F1
#
_cell.length_a   1.000
_cell.length_b   1.000
_cell.length_c   1.000
_cell.angle_alpha   90.00
_cell.angle_beta   90.00
_cell.angle_gamma   90.00
#
_symmetry.space_group_name_H-M   'P 1'
#
loop_
_entity.id
_entity.type
_entity.pdbx_description
1 polymer ?
#
loop_
_entity_poly.entity_id
_entity_poly.type
_entity_poly.pdbx_seq_one_letter_code
_entity_poly.pdbx_strand_id
1 'polypeptide(L)'
;MKVGRPLVLASASPRRREILTTLGVPFEVVPSEVDESRVPHGGTPAEYAIRVATAKGADVYARIAARADAPVVLSADTVVA
;
A
#
# COMPACT_ATOMS: atom_id res chain seq x y z
N MET A 1 -3.93 23.91 12.14
CA MET A 1 -2.89 23.20 11.35
C MET A 1 -3.09 21.70 11.53
N LYS A 2 -3.48 20.95 10.50
CA LYS A 2 -3.34 19.48 10.55
C LYS A 2 -1.88 19.16 10.25
N VAL A 3 -1.08 19.03 11.30
CA VAL A 3 0.32 18.58 11.22
C VAL A 3 0.29 17.06 11.14
N GLY A 4 0.08 16.53 9.93
CA GLY A 4 0.09 15.09 9.67
C GLY A 4 0.98 14.79 8.48
N ARG A 5 1.76 13.70 8.58
CA ARG A 5 2.54 13.16 7.46
C ARG A 5 1.57 12.82 6.30
N PRO A 6 1.88 13.15 5.04
CA PRO A 6 1.01 12.80 3.90
C PRO A 6 0.78 11.29 3.81
N LEU A 7 -0.43 10.88 3.43
CA LEU A 7 -0.73 9.46 3.20
C LEU A 7 -0.51 9.11 1.73
N VAL A 8 0.21 8.03 1.46
CA VAL A 8 0.39 7.45 0.13
C VAL A 8 -0.25 6.07 0.09
N LEU A 9 -1.18 5.86 -0.83
CA LEU A 9 -1.78 4.56 -1.12
C LEU A 9 -0.92 3.80 -2.13
N ALA A 10 -0.31 2.70 -1.69
CA ALA A 10 0.51 1.78 -2.49
C ALA A 10 -0.32 0.79 -3.33
N SER A 11 -1.39 1.26 -3.99
CA SER A 11 -2.33 0.38 -4.69
C SER A 11 -3.00 1.05 -5.89
N ALA A 12 -3.02 0.37 -7.03
CA ALA A 12 -3.79 0.77 -8.21
C ALA A 12 -5.31 0.48 -8.10
N SER A 13 -5.75 -0.31 -7.11
CA SER A 13 -7.16 -0.72 -6.97
C SER A 13 -8.12 0.47 -6.90
N PRO A 14 -9.10 0.60 -7.83
CA PRO A 14 -10.15 1.61 -7.76
C PRO A 14 -10.95 1.55 -6.45
N ARG A 15 -11.30 0.33 -6.00
CA ARG A 15 -12.08 0.10 -4.77
C ARG A 15 -11.38 0.63 -3.52
N ARG A 16 -10.06 0.44 -3.40
CA ARG A 16 -9.30 0.95 -2.25
C ARG A 16 -9.22 2.48 -2.24
N ARG A 17 -9.13 3.10 -3.43
CA ARG A 17 -9.20 4.56 -3.56
C ARG A 17 -10.57 5.07 -3.12
N GLU A 18 -11.66 4.47 -3.60
CA GLU A 18 -13.03 4.82 -3.23
C GLU A 18 -13.27 4.75 -1.71
N ILE A 19 -12.75 3.70 -1.04
CA ILE A 19 -12.87 3.56 0.42
C ILE A 19 -12.22 4.75 1.13
N LEU A 20 -10.96 5.09 0.81
CA LEU A 20 -10.25 6.20 1.47
C LEU A 20 -10.90 7.55 1.14
N THR A 21 -11.37 7.74 -0.09
CA THR A 21 -12.09 8.95 -0.51
C THR A 21 -13.39 9.09 0.27
N THR A 22 -14.16 8.01 0.44
CA THR A 22 -15.42 8.00 1.21
C THR A 22 -15.18 8.33 2.68
N LEU A 23 -14.04 7.91 3.23
CA LEU A 23 -13.63 8.25 4.60
C LEU A 23 -13.13 9.71 4.75
N GLY A 24 -13.06 10.48 3.65
CA GLY A 24 -12.59 11.87 3.67
C GLY A 24 -11.09 12.00 3.99
N VAL A 25 -10.32 10.93 3.77
CA VAL A 25 -8.87 10.91 4.01
C VAL A 25 -8.18 11.49 2.77
N PRO A 26 -7.34 12.54 2.91
CA PRO A 26 -6.49 12.99 1.81
C PRO A 26 -5.34 12.00 1.59
N PHE A 27 -5.11 11.58 0.36
CA PHE A 27 -4.00 10.69 0.01
C PHE A 27 -3.51 10.93 -1.42
N GLU A 28 -2.25 10.56 -1.66
CA GLU A 28 -1.67 10.39 -2.99
C GLU A 28 -1.70 8.90 -3.37
N VAL A 29 -1.70 8.60 -4.67
CA VAL A 29 -1.66 7.21 -5.15
C VAL A 29 -0.33 6.97 -5.84
N VAL A 30 0.42 6.00 -5.33
CA VAL A 30 1.66 5.52 -5.96
C VAL A 30 1.53 4.01 -6.06
N PRO A 31 1.10 3.44 -7.20
CA PRO A 31 0.98 2.01 -7.35
C PRO A 31 2.32 1.29 -7.15
N SER A 32 2.29 0.16 -6.46
CA SER A 32 3.47 -0.72 -6.40
C SER A 32 3.72 -1.40 -7.74
N GLU A 33 5.01 -1.63 -8.03
CA GLU A 33 5.50 -2.35 -9.20
C GLU A 33 5.99 -3.77 -8.86
N VAL A 34 5.69 -4.27 -7.65
CA VAL A 34 6.06 -5.62 -7.22
C VAL A 34 5.41 -6.68 -8.12
N ASP A 35 6.26 -7.58 -8.64
CA ASP A 35 5.83 -8.81 -9.30
C ASP A 35 5.36 -9.82 -8.24
N GLU A 36 4.04 -9.92 -8.07
CA GLU A 36 3.40 -10.80 -7.07
C GLU A 36 3.72 -12.28 -7.25
N SER A 37 4.05 -12.71 -8.48
CA SER A 37 4.41 -14.11 -8.78
C SER A 37 5.72 -14.54 -8.13
N ARG A 38 6.55 -13.58 -7.73
CA ARG A 38 7.82 -13.81 -7.03
C ARG A 38 7.68 -13.85 -5.52
N VAL A 39 6.51 -13.51 -4.98
CA VAL A 39 6.25 -13.59 -3.55
C VAL A 39 5.94 -15.05 -3.20
N PRO A 40 6.70 -15.69 -2.29
CA PRO A 40 6.47 -17.10 -1.97
C PRO A 40 5.07 -17.36 -1.41
N HIS A 41 4.34 -18.30 -2.02
CA HIS A 41 2.99 -18.73 -1.64
C HIS A 41 2.91 -19.64 -0.39
N GLY A 42 3.97 -19.69 0.43
CA GLY A 42 4.01 -20.54 1.62
C GLY A 42 3.17 -19.97 2.76
N GLY A 43 2.48 -20.86 3.50
CA GLY A 43 1.68 -20.52 4.67
C GLY A 43 0.17 -20.49 4.39
N THR A 44 -0.58 -19.90 5.30
CA THR A 44 -2.02 -19.65 5.17
C THR A 44 -2.31 -18.51 4.18
N PRO A 45 -3.54 -18.44 3.62
CA PRO A 45 -3.94 -17.33 2.75
C PRO A 45 -3.74 -15.95 3.40
N ALA A 46 -4.01 -15.83 4.71
CA ALA A 46 -3.80 -14.59 5.45
C ALA A 46 -2.32 -14.19 5.52
N GLU A 47 -1.43 -15.15 5.78
CA GLU A 47 0.02 -14.90 5.78
C GLU A 47 0.52 -14.50 4.39
N TYR A 48 0.01 -15.13 3.34
CA TYR A 48 0.35 -14.74 1.96
C TYR A 48 -0.10 -13.30 1.67
N ALA A 49 -1.35 -12.94 2.00
CA ALA A 49 -1.85 -11.58 1.83
C ALA A 49 -0.99 -10.54 2.59
N ILE A 50 -0.58 -10.85 3.83
CA ILE A 50 0.32 -9.98 4.60
C ILE A 50 1.68 -9.83 3.91
N ARG A 51 2.27 -10.91 3.38
CA ARG A 51 3.55 -10.85 2.65
C ARG A 51 3.45 -9.98 1.41
N VAL A 52 2.41 -10.17 0.59
CA VAL A 52 2.21 -9.39 -0.64
C VAL A 52 1.96 -7.91 -0.30
N ALA A 53 1.10 -7.62 0.69
CA ALA A 53 0.85 -6.25 1.14
C ALA A 53 2.15 -5.57 1.60
N THR A 54 2.94 -6.28 2.42
CA THR A 54 4.22 -5.78 2.93
C THR A 54 5.21 -5.49 1.80
N ALA A 55 5.33 -6.40 0.83
CA ALA A 55 6.20 -6.21 -0.32
C ALA A 55 5.79 -4.97 -1.14
N LYS A 56 4.49 -4.80 -1.41
CA LYS A 56 3.95 -3.63 -2.11
C LYS A 56 4.25 -2.32 -1.38
N GLY A 57 4.07 -2.32 -0.05
CA GLY A 57 4.37 -1.17 0.80
C GLY A 57 5.85 -0.82 0.80
N ALA A 58 6.73 -1.82 0.90
CA ALA A 58 8.18 -1.64 0.92
C ALA A 58 8.72 -1.08 -0.40
N ASP A 59 8.21 -1.57 -1.54
CA ASP A 59 8.54 -1.06 -2.87
C ASP A 59 8.21 0.44 -3.01
N VAL A 60 6.97 0.81 -2.69
CA VAL A 60 6.54 2.21 -2.76
C VAL A 60 7.32 3.07 -1.76
N TYR A 61 7.52 2.58 -0.53
CA TYR A 61 8.32 3.29 0.47
C TYR A 61 9.74 3.57 -0.02
N ALA A 62 10.43 2.59 -0.60
CA ALA A 62 11.79 2.76 -1.11
C ALA A 62 11.87 3.86 -2.18
N ARG A 63 10.84 4.00 -3.02
CA ARG A 63 10.77 5.02 -4.08
C ARG A 63 10.52 6.44 -3.56
N ILE A 64 9.92 6.59 -2.38
CA ILE A 64 9.50 7.89 -1.83
C ILE A 64 10.16 8.25 -0.50
N ALA A 65 11.03 7.38 0.04
CA ALA A 65 11.67 7.55 1.34
C ALA A 65 12.49 8.84 1.46
N ALA A 66 13.00 9.37 0.35
CA ALA A 66 13.78 10.59 0.30
C ALA A 66 12.93 11.88 0.31
N ARG A 67 11.59 11.80 0.30
CA ARG A 67 10.75 12.99 0.32
C ARG A 67 10.82 13.71 1.66
N ALA A 68 10.96 15.04 1.62
CA ALA A 68 11.08 15.89 2.80
C ALA A 68 9.81 15.93 3.68
N ASP A 69 8.65 15.67 3.10
CA ASP A 69 7.37 15.60 3.81
C ASP A 69 7.15 14.28 4.56
N ALA A 70 8.10 13.33 4.43
CA ALA A 70 8.13 12.04 5.10
C ALA A 70 6.76 11.35 5.03
N PRO A 71 6.28 10.88 3.88
CA PRO A 71 4.94 10.28 3.79
C PRO A 71 4.80 8.99 4.59
N VAL A 72 3.56 8.62 4.90
CA VAL A 72 3.16 7.31 5.43
C VAL A 72 2.61 6.47 4.28
N VAL A 73 3.07 5.23 4.14
CA VAL A 73 2.61 4.32 3.08
C VAL A 73 1.56 3.36 3.61
N LEU A 74 0.41 3.32 2.94
CA LEU A 74 -0.64 2.33 3.16
C LEU A 74 -0.67 1.33 2.00
N SER A 75 -0.49 0.06 2.33
CA SER A 75 -0.55 -1.06 1.38
C SER A 75 -1.55 -2.10 1.88
N ALA A 76 -2.13 -2.86 0.96
CA ALA A 76 -3.07 -3.93 1.28
C ALA A 76 -3.10 -4.95 0.16
N ASP A 77 -3.38 -6.19 0.53
CA ASP A 77 -3.63 -7.30 -0.39
C ASP A 77 -4.94 -8.00 -0.03
N THR A 78 -5.49 -8.78 -0.96
CA THR A 78 -6.78 -9.45 -0.77
C THR A 78 -6.77 -10.76 -1.52
N VAL A 79 -6.98 -11.84 -0.79
CA VAL A 79 -7.04 -13.21 -1.31
C VAL A 79 -8.45 -13.77 -1.12
N VAL A 80 -8.85 -14.67 -2.02
CA VAL A 80 -10.07 -15.48 -1.87
C VAL A 80 -9.62 -16.90 -1.55
N ALA A 81 -10.17 -17.50 -0.50
CA ALA A 81 -9.84 -18.83 0.00
C ALA A 81 -11.11 -19.63 0.24
#